data_AF-A0A416CJX0-F1
#
_entry.id   AF-A0A416CJX0-F1
#
_cell.length_a   1.000
_cell.length_b   1.000
_cell.length_c   1.000
_cell.angle_alpha   90.00
_cell.angle_beta   90.00
_cell.angle_gamma   90.00
#
_symmetry.space_group_name_H-M   'P 1'
#
loop_
_entity.id
_entity.type
_entity.pdbx_description
1 polymer ?
#
loop_
_entity_poly.entity_id
_entity_poly.type
_entity_poly.pdbx_seq_one_letter_code
_entity_poly.pdbx_strand_id
1 'polypeptide(L)'
;MIRKWTDRDAVVWLSDEKKEIERLKAVGQCCVYVITEQNRDKAAPKTRWCLELDSGQDDLDAQWLYRVWQRHEGIAWEIARTKRLILREMTEADLNALYEIQSGEDDSPFLEPLFEDRDRQLVQIRDEIRYQYGFYEFGIWIVELAESHTVIGRAGLQLRDGYGEPELGFVIAPAYRGHGYAREACEAVLQVAGEELFFETIRAVVHRDNEKSLRLCKKLGFIVDNKAEKDENPWIFLRKNLK
;
A
#
# COMPACT_ATOMS: atom_id res chain seq x y z
N MET A 1 29.75 -12.58 5.14
CA MET A 1 29.79 -12.31 3.68
C MET A 1 29.20 -10.92 3.43
N ILE A 2 29.83 -10.12 2.58
CA ILE A 2 29.26 -8.85 2.09
C ILE A 2 29.16 -8.91 0.57
N ARG A 3 27.99 -8.60 0.04
CA ARG A 3 27.71 -8.53 -1.40
C ARG A 3 27.07 -7.20 -1.72
N LYS A 4 27.49 -6.58 -2.82
CA LYS A 4 26.85 -5.38 -3.37
C LYS A 4 25.97 -5.81 -4.54
N TRP A 5 24.68 -5.50 -4.47
CA TRP A 5 23.75 -5.62 -5.58
C TRP A 5 23.53 -4.24 -6.20
N THR A 6 23.47 -4.18 -7.53
CA THR A 6 23.28 -2.94 -8.28
C THR A 6 22.37 -3.15 -9.48
N ASP A 7 21.43 -2.24 -9.70
CA ASP A 7 20.61 -2.16 -10.92
C ASP A 7 20.24 -0.69 -11.18
N ARG A 8 20.56 -0.17 -12.37
CA ARG A 8 20.46 1.27 -12.70
C ARG A 8 21.20 2.11 -11.64
N ASP A 9 20.48 3.00 -10.95
CA ASP A 9 21.00 3.83 -9.85
C ASP A 9 20.90 3.14 -8.47
N ALA A 10 20.23 1.99 -8.39
CA ALA A 10 20.01 1.29 -7.14
C ALA A 10 21.28 0.61 -6.65
N VAL A 11 21.56 0.78 -5.35
CA VAL A 11 22.66 0.10 -4.64
C VAL A 11 22.11 -0.49 -3.35
N VAL A 12 22.19 -1.80 -3.21
CA VAL A 12 21.80 -2.52 -1.99
C VAL A 12 22.95 -3.39 -1.49
N TRP A 13 23.31 -3.23 -0.22
CA TRP A 13 24.30 -4.07 0.43
C TRP A 13 23.63 -5.24 1.14
N LEU A 14 24.13 -6.44 0.88
CA LEU A 14 23.66 -7.69 1.44
C LEU A 14 24.73 -8.22 2.38
N SER A 15 24.37 -8.53 3.63
CA SER A 15 25.28 -9.19 4.54
C SER A 15 24.56 -10.04 5.59
N ASP A 16 25.12 -11.20 5.88
CA ASP A 16 24.75 -12.08 6.99
C ASP A 16 25.45 -11.69 8.31
N GLU A 17 26.30 -10.66 8.29
CA GLU A 17 27.06 -10.18 9.44
C GLU A 17 26.43 -8.92 10.05
N LYS A 18 25.90 -9.05 11.26
CA LYS A 18 25.23 -7.95 11.97
C LYS A 18 26.07 -6.68 12.10
N LYS A 19 27.35 -6.82 12.43
CA LYS A 19 28.27 -5.67 12.59
C LYS A 19 28.44 -4.89 11.28
N GLU A 20 28.42 -5.59 10.15
CA GLU A 20 28.59 -4.97 8.85
C GLU A 20 27.32 -4.21 8.44
N ILE A 21 26.13 -4.78 8.69
CA ILE A 21 24.89 -4.04 8.49
C ILE A 21 24.83 -2.79 9.37
N GLU A 22 25.22 -2.89 10.64
CA GLU A 22 25.26 -1.73 11.56
C GLU A 22 26.22 -0.64 11.04
N ARG A 23 27.41 -1.02 10.54
CA ARG A 23 28.40 -0.11 9.95
C ARG A 23 27.85 0.61 8.72
N LEU A 24 27.26 -0.12 7.78
CA LEU A 24 26.74 0.43 6.52
C LEU A 24 25.51 1.32 6.76
N LYS A 25 24.60 0.91 7.66
CA LYS A 25 23.46 1.75 8.08
C LYS A 25 23.90 3.06 8.71
N ALA A 26 24.97 3.05 9.52
CA ALA A 26 25.47 4.26 10.18
C ALA A 26 25.97 5.33 9.19
N VAL A 27 26.34 4.93 7.96
CA VAL A 27 26.72 5.84 6.87
C VAL A 27 25.62 5.97 5.80
N GLY A 28 24.37 5.63 6.15
CA GLY A 28 23.18 5.86 5.32
C GLY A 28 23.01 4.91 4.15
N GLN A 29 23.74 3.79 4.09
CA GLN A 29 23.62 2.84 2.98
C GLN A 29 22.36 1.98 3.11
N CYS A 30 21.75 1.65 1.96
CA CYS A 30 20.65 0.68 1.88
C CYS A 30 21.17 -0.73 2.12
N CYS A 31 20.66 -1.43 3.14
CA CYS A 31 21.18 -2.70 3.60
C CYS A 31 20.08 -3.73 3.87
N VAL A 32 20.30 -4.97 3.43
CA VAL A 32 19.46 -6.13 3.72
C VAL A 32 20.28 -7.16 4.50
N TYR A 33 19.75 -7.60 5.64
CA TYR A 33 20.36 -8.69 6.40
C TYR A 33 20.03 -10.03 5.73
N VAL A 34 21.04 -10.85 5.47
CA VAL A 34 20.86 -12.15 4.84
C VAL A 34 20.78 -13.23 5.92
N ILE A 35 19.65 -13.91 5.98
CA ILE A 35 19.44 -15.09 6.81
C ILE A 35 19.89 -16.30 5.99
N THR A 36 20.76 -17.11 6.59
CA THR A 36 21.36 -18.31 6.02
C THR A 36 21.16 -19.47 6.98
N GLU A 37 21.29 -20.71 6.52
CA GLU A 37 21.25 -21.89 7.42
C GLU A 37 22.20 -21.75 8.61
N GLN A 38 23.35 -21.09 8.43
CA GLN A 38 24.36 -20.95 9.47
C GLN A 38 24.00 -19.92 10.55
N ASN A 39 23.11 -18.97 10.24
CA ASN A 39 22.76 -17.88 11.17
C ASN A 39 21.27 -17.84 11.56
N ARG A 40 20.40 -18.63 10.94
CA ARG A 40 18.93 -18.64 11.12
C ARG A 40 18.52 -18.66 12.59
N ASP A 41 19.06 -19.58 13.38
CA ASP A 41 18.72 -19.74 14.80
C ASP A 41 19.21 -18.58 15.71
N LYS A 42 20.11 -17.75 15.20
CA LYS A 42 20.72 -16.62 15.93
C LYS A 42 20.38 -15.27 15.28
N ALA A 43 19.57 -15.27 14.23
CA ALA A 43 19.22 -14.08 13.49
C ALA A 43 18.36 -13.16 14.38
N ALA A 44 18.96 -12.07 14.83
CA ALA A 44 18.27 -10.96 15.49
C ALA A 44 18.62 -9.65 14.77
N PRO A 45 18.26 -9.53 13.47
CA PRO A 45 18.60 -8.37 12.69
C PRO A 45 17.89 -7.14 13.26
N LYS A 46 18.67 -6.16 13.71
CA LYS A 46 18.16 -4.81 14.04
C LYS A 46 18.05 -3.98 12.76
N THR A 47 17.54 -4.57 11.69
CA THR A 47 17.52 -4.04 10.33
C THR A 47 16.09 -4.00 9.84
N ARG A 48 15.78 -3.06 8.94
CA ARG A 48 14.42 -2.90 8.42
C ARG A 48 14.04 -4.02 7.45
N TRP A 49 15.03 -4.53 6.72
CA TRP A 49 14.86 -5.56 5.70
C TRP A 49 15.76 -6.75 5.97
N CYS A 50 15.18 -7.93 5.82
CA CYS A 50 15.85 -9.22 5.93
C CYS A 50 15.38 -10.10 4.77
N LEU A 51 16.29 -10.91 4.24
CA LEU A 51 15.99 -11.90 3.22
C LEU A 51 16.56 -13.23 3.67
N GLU A 52 15.75 -14.28 3.65
CA GLU A 52 16.21 -15.64 3.83
C GLU A 52 16.54 -16.24 2.47
N LEU A 53 17.77 -16.76 2.33
CA LEU A 53 18.17 -17.50 1.15
C LEU A 53 18.04 -18.99 1.45
N ASP A 54 17.20 -19.68 0.71
CA ASP A 54 17.16 -21.14 0.75
C ASP A 54 18.43 -21.72 0.10
N SER A 55 18.96 -22.79 0.69
CA SER A 55 20.21 -23.42 0.25
C SER A 55 20.05 -23.99 -1.17
N GLY A 56 20.51 -23.22 -2.16
CA GLY A 56 20.57 -23.64 -3.56
C GLY A 56 19.91 -22.72 -4.58
N GLN A 57 19.26 -21.63 -4.17
CA GLN A 57 18.79 -20.58 -5.08
C GLN A 57 19.44 -19.23 -4.72
N ASP A 58 20.37 -18.80 -5.58
CA ASP A 58 20.93 -17.45 -5.60
C ASP A 58 19.99 -16.43 -6.30
N ASP A 59 18.75 -16.82 -6.59
CA ASP A 59 17.73 -15.96 -7.21
C ASP A 59 17.21 -14.95 -6.20
N LEU A 60 18.07 -13.97 -5.91
CA LEU A 60 17.66 -12.70 -5.34
C LEU A 60 16.57 -12.10 -6.23
N ASP A 61 15.38 -11.89 -5.68
CA ASP A 61 14.35 -11.12 -6.37
C ASP A 61 14.87 -9.68 -6.59
N ALA A 62 15.35 -9.44 -7.81
CA ALA A 62 15.89 -8.16 -8.24
C ALA A 62 14.84 -7.05 -8.13
N GLN A 63 13.56 -7.38 -8.36
CA GLN A 63 12.47 -6.44 -8.22
C GLN A 63 12.25 -6.09 -6.76
N TRP A 64 12.29 -7.07 -5.85
CA TRP A 64 12.23 -6.80 -4.41
C TRP A 64 13.41 -5.97 -3.92
N LEU A 65 14.65 -6.24 -4.36
CA LEU A 65 15.81 -5.43 -3.97
C LEU A 65 15.73 -3.99 -4.51
N TYR A 66 15.24 -3.80 -5.74
CA TYR A 66 15.00 -2.47 -6.30
C TYR A 66 13.97 -1.70 -5.46
N ARG A 67 12.87 -2.38 -5.12
CA ARG A 67 11.82 -1.90 -4.22
C ARG A 67 12.40 -1.50 -2.85
N VAL A 68 13.22 -2.35 -2.21
CA VAL A 68 13.91 -2.02 -0.95
C VAL A 68 14.72 -0.73 -1.07
N TRP A 69 15.49 -0.58 -2.16
CA TRP A 69 16.25 0.64 -2.42
C TRP A 69 15.33 1.86 -2.59
N GLN A 70 14.26 1.76 -3.36
CA GLN A 70 13.31 2.86 -3.55
C GLN A 70 12.73 3.34 -2.20
N ARG A 71 12.31 2.44 -1.31
CA ARG A 71 11.81 2.78 0.03
C ARG A 71 12.89 3.37 0.93
N HIS A 72 14.15 2.96 0.75
CA HIS A 72 15.29 3.55 1.47
C HIS A 72 15.54 4.99 1.04
N GLU A 73 15.45 5.29 -0.26
CA GLU A 73 15.63 6.63 -0.83
C GLU A 73 14.37 7.52 -0.73
N GLY A 74 13.27 7.02 -0.20
CA GLY A 74 11.99 7.75 -0.12
C GLY A 74 11.29 7.91 -1.47
N ILE A 75 11.61 7.07 -2.45
CA ILE A 75 10.97 7.02 -3.76
C ILE A 75 9.71 6.16 -3.67
N ALA A 76 8.57 6.74 -4.03
CA ALA A 76 7.30 6.01 -4.05
C ALA A 76 7.35 4.84 -5.05
N TRP A 77 6.89 3.67 -4.60
CA TRP A 77 6.72 2.53 -5.49
C TRP A 77 5.52 2.75 -6.40
N GLU A 78 5.71 2.54 -7.69
CA GLU A 78 4.60 2.31 -8.60
C GLU A 78 4.06 0.91 -8.36
N ILE A 79 2.81 0.85 -7.90
CA ILE A 79 2.11 -0.39 -7.57
C ILE A 79 1.41 -0.93 -8.81
N ALA A 80 0.73 -0.04 -9.54
CA ALA A 80 0.05 -0.41 -10.78
C ALA A 80 -0.03 0.77 -11.72
N ARG A 81 -0.07 0.48 -13.02
CA ARG A 81 -0.31 1.45 -14.08
C ARG A 81 -1.45 0.97 -14.95
N THR A 82 -2.42 1.85 -15.14
CA THR A 82 -3.55 1.61 -16.02
C THR A 82 -3.43 2.47 -17.27
N LYS A 83 -4.48 2.51 -18.09
CA LYS A 83 -4.53 3.38 -19.27
C LYS A 83 -4.38 4.86 -18.90
N ARG A 84 -4.96 5.29 -17.77
CA ARG A 84 -5.04 6.71 -17.40
C ARG A 84 -4.45 7.03 -16.04
N LEU A 85 -4.17 6.02 -15.22
CA LEU A 85 -3.82 6.19 -13.81
C LEU A 85 -2.49 5.52 -13.49
N ILE A 86 -1.82 6.09 -12.50
CA ILE A 86 -0.74 5.46 -11.76
C ILE A 86 -1.23 5.31 -10.32
N LEU A 87 -1.08 4.10 -9.78
CA LEU A 87 -1.26 3.83 -8.36
C LEU A 87 0.14 3.70 -7.76
N ARG A 88 0.44 4.52 -6.75
CA ARG A 88 1.75 4.52 -6.10
C ARG A 88 1.67 4.70 -4.59
N GLU A 89 2.71 4.28 -3.90
CA GLU A 89 2.86 4.60 -2.48
C GLU A 89 2.79 6.12 -2.22
N MET A 90 2.33 6.44 -1.02
CA MET A 90 2.28 7.80 -0.52
C MET A 90 3.68 8.30 -0.12
N THR A 91 3.88 9.60 -0.27
CA THR A 91 5.05 10.33 0.20
C THR A 91 4.60 11.51 1.07
N GLU A 92 5.53 12.09 1.84
CA GLU A 92 5.25 13.31 2.60
C GLU A 92 4.83 14.49 1.71
N ALA A 93 5.25 14.51 0.44
CA ALA A 93 4.88 15.56 -0.52
C ALA A 93 3.39 15.53 -0.90
N ASP A 94 2.71 14.40 -0.71
CA ASP A 94 1.29 14.26 -1.03
C ASP A 94 0.37 14.98 -0.04
N LEU A 95 0.90 15.44 1.10
CA LEU A 95 0.14 16.07 2.18
C LEU A 95 -0.82 17.16 1.66
N ASN A 96 -0.34 18.09 0.82
CA ASN A 96 -1.18 19.16 0.26
C ASN A 96 -2.36 18.59 -0.53
N ALA A 97 -2.10 17.64 -1.44
CA ALA A 97 -3.13 17.03 -2.26
C ALA A 97 -4.18 16.28 -1.43
N LEU A 98 -3.79 15.66 -0.30
CA LEU A 98 -4.73 15.00 0.60
C LEU A 98 -5.74 15.99 1.21
N TYR A 99 -5.29 17.17 1.66
CA TYR A 99 -6.19 18.21 2.17
C TYR A 99 -7.02 18.86 1.07
N GLU A 100 -6.48 19.03 -0.14
CA GLU A 100 -7.26 19.51 -1.29
C GLU A 100 -8.40 18.55 -1.63
N ILE A 101 -8.13 17.24 -1.64
CA ILE A 101 -9.17 16.22 -1.83
C ILE A 101 -10.22 16.34 -0.73
N GLN A 102 -9.82 16.35 0.55
CA GLN A 102 -10.75 16.41 1.68
C GLN A 102 -11.60 17.69 1.69
N SER A 103 -10.99 18.85 1.43
CA SER A 103 -11.71 20.14 1.44
C SER A 103 -12.73 20.25 0.31
N GLY A 104 -12.53 19.55 -0.82
CA GLY A 104 -13.53 19.47 -1.87
C GLY A 104 -14.69 18.51 -1.56
N GLU A 105 -14.54 17.60 -0.60
CA GLU A 105 -15.61 16.70 -0.17
C GLU A 105 -16.61 17.47 0.71
N ASP A 106 -17.49 18.28 0.11
CA ASP A 106 -18.59 18.98 0.82
C ASP A 106 -19.29 18.02 1.80
N ASP A 107 -18.96 18.14 3.09
CA ASP A 107 -19.43 17.34 4.23
C ASP A 107 -19.72 15.86 3.91
N SER A 108 -18.81 15.18 3.20
CA SER A 108 -18.98 13.73 2.95
C SER A 108 -18.80 12.97 4.27
N PRO A 109 -19.87 12.43 4.89
CA PRO A 109 -19.76 11.77 6.20
C PRO A 109 -19.10 10.39 6.10
N PHE A 110 -18.68 10.00 4.89
CA PHE A 110 -18.14 8.68 4.58
C PHE A 110 -16.62 8.66 4.43
N LEU A 111 -15.98 9.83 4.33
CA LEU A 111 -14.53 9.94 4.28
C LEU A 111 -14.00 10.05 5.71
N GLU A 112 -13.03 9.22 6.05
CA GLU A 112 -12.30 9.37 7.30
C GLU A 112 -11.50 10.68 7.29
N PRO A 113 -11.74 11.59 8.26
CA PRO A 113 -11.11 12.90 8.24
C PRO A 113 -9.62 12.80 8.57
N LEU A 114 -8.81 13.55 7.81
CA LEU A 114 -7.44 13.87 8.14
C LEU A 114 -7.40 14.72 9.42
N PHE A 115 -6.30 14.63 10.16
CA PHE A 115 -6.08 15.49 11.31
C PHE A 115 -6.08 16.96 10.90
N GLU A 116 -6.69 17.84 11.70
CA GLU A 116 -6.60 19.29 11.46
C GLU A 116 -5.16 19.80 11.59
N ASP A 117 -4.43 19.24 12.56
CA ASP A 117 -2.99 19.45 12.72
C ASP A 117 -2.23 18.69 11.62
N ARG A 118 -1.64 19.48 10.71
CA ARG A 118 -0.88 18.98 9.57
C ARG A 118 0.40 18.27 9.97
N ASP A 119 1.02 18.65 11.08
CA ASP A 119 2.22 17.97 11.57
C ASP A 119 1.86 16.59 12.11
N ARG A 120 0.71 16.48 12.80
CA ARG A 120 0.16 15.19 13.20
C ARG A 120 -0.19 14.32 11.99
N GLN A 121 -0.75 14.89 10.93
CA GLN A 121 -1.03 14.15 9.70
C GLN A 121 0.24 13.66 9.01
N LEU A 122 1.31 14.46 8.99
CA LEU A 122 2.62 14.05 8.48
C LEU A 122 3.20 12.88 9.26
N VAL A 123 3.04 12.84 10.58
CA VAL A 123 3.44 11.68 11.41
C VAL A 123 2.66 10.44 10.96
N GLN A 124 1.36 10.52 10.75
CA GLN A 124 0.56 9.39 10.27
C GLN A 124 1.02 8.90 8.88
N ILE A 125 1.35 9.80 7.96
CA ILE A 125 1.89 9.43 6.64
C ILE A 125 3.23 8.68 6.80
N ARG A 126 4.11 9.16 7.67
CA ARG A 126 5.40 8.49 7.96
C ARG A 126 5.21 7.11 8.57
N ASP A 127 4.22 6.95 9.43
CA ASP A 127 3.88 5.66 10.04
C ASP A 127 3.30 4.68 9.01
N GLU A 128 2.43 5.14 8.10
CA GLU A 128 1.93 4.35 6.96
C GLU A 128 3.08 3.86 6.08
N ILE A 129 3.98 4.75 5.68
CA ILE A 129 5.16 4.41 4.86
C ILE A 129 6.08 3.42 5.58
N ARG A 130 6.26 3.60 6.88
CA ARG A 130 7.19 2.80 7.67
C ARG A 130 6.65 1.41 7.98
N TYR A 131 5.41 1.35 8.47
CA TYR A 131 4.84 0.16 9.09
C TYR A 131 3.83 -0.51 8.16
N GLN A 132 2.92 0.23 7.53
CA GLN A 132 1.90 -0.38 6.66
C GLN A 132 2.55 -0.93 5.39
N TYR A 133 3.13 -0.06 4.57
CA TYR A 133 3.81 -0.52 3.35
C TYR A 133 5.04 -1.37 3.68
N GLY A 134 5.81 -0.97 4.68
CA GLY A 134 7.05 -1.67 5.05
C GLY A 134 6.85 -3.11 5.52
N PHE A 135 5.71 -3.42 6.17
CA PHE A 135 5.43 -4.76 6.69
C PHE A 135 4.46 -5.55 5.82
N TYR A 136 3.35 -4.94 5.42
CA TYR A 136 2.30 -5.64 4.66
C TYR A 136 2.54 -5.61 3.15
N GLU A 137 3.40 -4.72 2.67
CA GLU A 137 3.65 -4.46 1.24
C GLU A 137 2.41 -3.99 0.45
N PHE A 138 1.32 -3.67 1.15
CA PHE A 138 0.15 -3.00 0.61
C PHE A 138 -0.41 -1.98 1.61
N GLY A 139 -1.25 -1.07 1.12
CA GLY A 139 -1.99 -0.11 1.93
C GLY A 139 -2.92 0.72 1.07
N ILE A 140 -3.31 1.89 1.55
CA ILE A 140 -4.01 2.88 0.73
C ILE A 140 -2.99 3.64 -0.12
N TRP A 141 -3.09 3.56 -1.44
CA TRP A 141 -2.16 4.19 -2.38
C TRP A 141 -2.70 5.50 -2.93
N ILE A 142 -1.80 6.35 -3.42
CA ILE A 142 -2.12 7.55 -4.19
C ILE A 142 -2.58 7.13 -5.58
N VAL A 143 -3.65 7.78 -6.07
CA VAL A 143 -4.10 7.69 -7.46
C VAL A 143 -3.77 9.00 -8.15
N GLU A 144 -2.91 8.94 -9.16
CA GLU A 144 -2.56 10.09 -9.99
C GLU A 144 -2.87 9.86 -11.47
N LEU A 145 -3.12 10.94 -12.20
CA LEU A 145 -3.25 10.89 -13.66
C LEU A 145 -1.89 10.59 -14.29
N ALA A 146 -1.84 9.59 -15.17
CA ALA A 146 -0.59 9.15 -15.79
C ALA A 146 0.06 10.20 -16.70
N GLU A 147 -0.73 11.13 -17.25
CA GLU A 147 -0.24 12.18 -18.16
C GLU A 147 0.38 13.36 -17.40
N SER A 148 -0.23 13.77 -16.28
CA SER A 148 0.12 15.00 -15.58
C SER A 148 0.74 14.79 -14.20
N HIS A 149 0.76 13.55 -13.71
CA HIS A 149 1.09 13.19 -12.32
C HIS A 149 0.26 13.95 -11.28
N THR A 150 -0.92 14.45 -11.67
CA THR A 150 -1.82 15.13 -10.74
C THR A 150 -2.47 14.09 -9.84
N VAL A 151 -2.32 14.26 -8.52
CA VAL A 151 -3.01 13.44 -7.53
C VAL A 151 -4.51 13.74 -7.57
N ILE A 152 -5.30 12.71 -7.85
CA ILE A 152 -6.77 12.83 -8.00
C ILE A 152 -7.54 12.04 -6.95
N GLY A 153 -6.86 11.29 -6.09
CA GLY A 153 -7.52 10.44 -5.12
C GLY A 153 -6.60 9.44 -4.45
N ARG A 154 -7.23 8.48 -3.78
CA ARG A 154 -6.58 7.35 -3.13
C ARG A 154 -7.39 6.08 -3.37
N ALA A 155 -6.73 4.94 -3.48
CA ALA A 155 -7.36 3.64 -3.55
C ALA A 155 -6.40 2.57 -3.07
N GLY A 156 -6.89 1.55 -2.37
CA GLY A 156 -6.05 0.46 -1.91
C GLY A 156 -6.74 -0.45 -0.92
N LEU A 157 -5.93 -1.17 -0.15
CA LEU A 157 -6.38 -2.15 0.82
C LEU A 157 -5.94 -1.77 2.22
N GLN A 158 -6.76 -2.08 3.22
CA GLN A 158 -6.41 -1.93 4.62
C GLN A 158 -6.90 -3.11 5.44
N LEU A 159 -6.11 -3.54 6.42
CA LEU A 159 -6.55 -4.47 7.46
C LEU A 159 -7.13 -3.65 8.59
N ARG A 160 -8.38 -3.93 8.99
CA ARG A 160 -8.97 -3.34 10.19
C ARG A 160 -9.02 -4.39 11.28
N ASP A 161 -8.78 -3.95 12.52
CA ASP A 161 -8.83 -4.80 13.69
C ASP A 161 -10.14 -5.58 13.78
N GLY A 162 -10.03 -6.86 14.11
CA GLY A 162 -11.17 -7.78 14.23
C GLY A 162 -11.63 -8.40 12.91
N TYR A 163 -10.99 -8.08 11.77
CA TYR A 163 -11.29 -8.69 10.48
C TYR A 163 -10.06 -9.38 9.90
N GLY A 164 -10.23 -10.61 9.42
CA GLY A 164 -9.16 -11.38 8.76
C GLY A 164 -9.02 -11.10 7.25
N GLU A 165 -9.93 -10.31 6.67
CA GLU A 165 -9.97 -10.01 5.23
C GLU A 165 -9.61 -8.54 4.97
N PRO A 166 -8.77 -8.23 3.97
CA PRO A 166 -8.44 -6.87 3.58
C PRO A 166 -9.66 -6.13 3.01
N GLU A 167 -9.79 -4.86 3.40
CA GLU A 167 -10.88 -3.97 3.00
C GLU A 167 -10.44 -3.03 1.88
N LEU A 168 -11.19 -3.02 0.78
CA LEU A 168 -11.04 -2.05 -0.30
C LEU A 168 -11.57 -0.68 0.15
N GLY A 169 -10.69 0.33 0.12
CA GLY A 169 -11.03 1.73 0.33
C GLY A 169 -10.67 2.57 -0.90
N PHE A 170 -11.46 3.59 -1.20
CA PHE A 170 -11.16 4.56 -2.26
C PHE A 170 -11.81 5.92 -2.03
N VAL A 171 -11.19 6.96 -2.56
CA VAL A 171 -11.75 8.31 -2.69
C VAL A 171 -11.19 8.95 -3.96
N ILE A 172 -12.05 9.61 -4.74
CA ILE A 172 -11.65 10.41 -5.90
C ILE A 172 -12.16 11.82 -5.68
N ALA A 173 -11.27 12.81 -5.83
CA ALA A 173 -11.60 14.21 -5.66
C ALA A 173 -12.81 14.61 -6.53
N PRO A 174 -13.69 15.50 -6.03
CA PRO A 174 -14.94 15.85 -6.69
C PRO A 174 -14.78 16.25 -8.17
N ALA A 175 -13.76 17.05 -8.48
CA ALA A 175 -13.45 17.53 -9.83
C ALA A 175 -13.19 16.40 -10.84
N TYR A 176 -12.80 15.20 -10.37
CA TYR A 176 -12.45 14.05 -11.21
C TYR A 176 -13.54 12.97 -11.21
N ARG A 177 -14.65 13.15 -10.49
CA ARG A 177 -15.77 12.19 -10.47
C ARG A 177 -16.52 12.17 -11.80
N GLY A 178 -17.23 11.07 -12.08
CA GLY A 178 -18.00 10.90 -13.32
C GLY A 178 -17.19 10.41 -14.53
N HIS A 179 -15.87 10.40 -14.45
CA HIS A 179 -14.96 9.97 -15.54
C HIS A 179 -14.56 8.48 -15.49
N GLY A 180 -15.09 7.74 -14.50
CA GLY A 180 -14.78 6.32 -14.31
C GLY A 180 -13.46 6.02 -13.59
N TYR A 181 -12.73 7.02 -13.10
CA TYR A 181 -11.42 6.81 -12.43
C TYR A 181 -11.50 5.93 -11.18
N ALA A 182 -12.54 6.07 -10.35
CA ALA A 182 -12.71 5.21 -9.17
C ALA A 182 -12.79 3.73 -9.56
N ARG A 183 -13.51 3.42 -10.65
CA ARG A 183 -13.61 2.05 -11.15
C ARG A 183 -12.26 1.53 -11.64
N GLU A 184 -11.58 2.31 -12.47
CA GLU A 184 -10.27 1.94 -13.02
C GLU A 184 -9.23 1.72 -11.92
N ALA A 185 -9.19 2.61 -10.91
CA ALA A 185 -8.31 2.45 -9.76
C ALA A 185 -8.64 1.20 -8.95
N CYS A 186 -9.91 0.97 -8.61
CA CYS A 186 -10.31 -0.21 -7.84
C CYS A 186 -10.09 -1.52 -8.62
N GLU A 187 -10.29 -1.55 -9.94
CA GLU A 187 -9.97 -2.71 -10.77
C GLU A 187 -8.47 -3.04 -10.70
N ALA A 188 -7.60 -2.03 -10.76
CA ALA A 188 -6.16 -2.22 -10.58
C ALA A 188 -5.81 -2.73 -9.17
N VAL A 189 -6.43 -2.17 -8.12
CA VAL A 189 -6.23 -2.65 -6.73
C VAL A 189 -6.64 -4.12 -6.59
N LEU A 190 -7.78 -4.52 -7.15
CA LEU A 190 -8.26 -5.91 -7.08
C LEU A 190 -7.38 -6.88 -7.88
N GLN A 191 -6.79 -6.41 -8.99
CA GLN A 191 -5.82 -7.20 -9.74
C GLN A 191 -4.56 -7.44 -8.91
N VAL A 192 -3.96 -6.39 -8.36
CA VAL A 192 -2.79 -6.49 -7.46
C VAL A 192 -3.12 -7.40 -6.26
N ALA A 193 -4.31 -7.27 -5.68
CA ALA A 193 -4.77 -8.08 -4.57
C ALA A 193 -4.75 -9.59 -4.88
N GLY A 194 -5.19 -9.98 -6.07
CA GLY A 194 -5.28 -11.40 -6.45
C GLY A 194 -3.98 -11.95 -7.03
N GLU A 195 -3.27 -11.16 -7.84
CA GLU A 195 -2.11 -11.61 -8.62
C GLU A 195 -0.79 -11.47 -7.88
N GLU A 196 -0.61 -10.39 -7.10
CA GLU A 196 0.65 -10.12 -6.39
C GLU A 196 0.55 -10.41 -4.89
N LEU A 197 -0.60 -10.11 -4.27
CA LEU A 197 -0.80 -10.30 -2.82
C LEU A 197 -1.48 -11.63 -2.49
N PHE A 198 -1.93 -12.38 -3.51
CA PHE A 198 -2.56 -13.70 -3.40
C PHE A 198 -3.76 -13.76 -2.44
N PHE A 199 -4.47 -12.64 -2.25
CA PHE A 199 -5.70 -12.63 -1.49
C PHE A 199 -6.79 -13.41 -2.23
N GLU A 200 -7.52 -14.24 -1.49
CA GLU A 200 -8.64 -14.99 -2.06
C GLU A 200 -9.94 -14.17 -2.02
N THR A 201 -10.09 -13.34 -0.98
CA THR A 201 -11.28 -12.54 -0.73
C THR A 201 -10.92 -11.11 -0.35
N ILE A 202 -11.78 -10.19 -0.79
CA ILE A 202 -11.71 -8.77 -0.44
C ILE A 202 -13.06 -8.35 0.12
N ARG A 203 -13.04 -7.56 1.20
CA ARG A 203 -14.25 -6.92 1.72
C ARG A 203 -14.34 -5.46 1.33
N ALA A 204 -15.54 -4.91 1.38
CA ALA A 204 -15.78 -3.47 1.33
C ALA A 204 -16.88 -3.14 2.35
N VAL A 205 -16.76 -2.01 3.03
CA VAL A 205 -17.75 -1.55 4.00
C VAL A 205 -18.23 -0.19 3.55
N VAL A 206 -19.53 -0.07 3.29
CA VAL A 206 -20.09 1.13 2.67
C VAL A 206 -21.33 1.54 3.43
N HIS A 207 -21.42 2.81 3.81
CA HIS A 207 -22.62 3.35 4.44
C HIS A 207 -23.81 3.23 3.48
N ARG A 208 -25.00 2.85 3.98
CA ARG A 208 -26.21 2.61 3.19
C ARG A 208 -26.62 3.80 2.31
N ASP A 209 -26.36 5.02 2.80
CA ASP A 209 -26.68 6.26 2.08
C ASP A 209 -25.60 6.65 1.05
N ASN A 210 -24.45 5.95 1.00
CA ASN A 210 -23.41 6.16 0.00
C ASN A 210 -23.71 5.36 -1.28
N GLU A 211 -24.79 5.72 -1.96
CA GLU A 211 -25.25 4.98 -3.14
C GLU A 211 -24.21 4.92 -4.27
N LYS A 212 -23.36 5.96 -4.41
CA LYS A 212 -22.33 6.01 -5.44
C LYS A 212 -21.31 4.88 -5.23
N SER A 213 -20.89 4.66 -3.99
CA SER A 213 -19.94 3.61 -3.65
C SER A 213 -20.59 2.23 -3.71
N LEU A 214 -21.84 2.08 -3.24
CA LEU A 214 -22.59 0.82 -3.38
C LEU A 214 -22.72 0.39 -4.85
N ARG A 215 -23.08 1.33 -5.73
CA ARG A 215 -23.16 1.07 -7.18
C ARG A 215 -21.80 0.68 -7.75
N LEU A 216 -20.71 1.29 -7.29
CA LEU A 216 -19.37 0.92 -7.74
C LEU A 216 -18.99 -0.48 -7.28
N CYS A 217 -19.14 -0.80 -5.99
CA CYS A 217 -18.86 -2.13 -5.45
C CYS A 217 -19.64 -3.22 -6.20
N LYS A 218 -20.93 -2.99 -6.50
CA LYS A 218 -21.73 -3.91 -7.30
C LYS A 218 -21.17 -4.09 -8.72
N LYS A 219 -20.74 -3.01 -9.38
CA LYS A 219 -20.10 -3.08 -10.71
C LYS A 219 -18.76 -3.83 -10.69
N LEU A 220 -18.02 -3.74 -9.58
CA LEU A 220 -16.78 -4.49 -9.34
C LEU A 220 -17.03 -5.97 -8.97
N GLY A 221 -18.30 -6.37 -8.83
CA GLY A 221 -18.70 -7.75 -8.54
C GLY A 221 -18.67 -8.11 -7.06
N PHE A 222 -18.73 -7.13 -6.15
CA PHE A 222 -18.99 -7.39 -4.75
C PHE A 222 -20.46 -7.77 -4.52
N ILE A 223 -20.69 -8.66 -3.56
CA ILE A 223 -22.00 -9.10 -3.09
C ILE A 223 -22.17 -8.78 -1.60
N VAL A 224 -23.40 -8.59 -1.14
CA VAL A 224 -23.69 -8.34 0.28
C VAL A 224 -23.33 -9.58 1.10
N ASP A 225 -22.62 -9.38 2.21
CA ASP A 225 -22.31 -10.42 3.18
C ASP A 225 -23.36 -10.46 4.29
N ASN A 226 -24.40 -11.29 4.08
CA ASN A 226 -25.55 -11.41 4.98
C ASN A 226 -25.20 -11.93 6.39
N LYS A 227 -23.94 -12.35 6.64
CA LYS A 227 -23.49 -12.77 7.98
C LYS A 227 -23.25 -11.58 8.93
N ALA A 228 -23.19 -10.36 8.41
CA ALA A 228 -22.88 -9.15 9.17
C ALA A 228 -24.08 -8.22 9.42
N GLU A 229 -25.28 -8.58 8.95
CA GLU A 229 -26.48 -7.75 9.12
C GLU A 229 -27.06 -7.91 10.54
N LYS A 230 -27.08 -6.80 11.28
CA LYS A 230 -28.08 -6.53 12.33
C LYS A 230 -29.01 -5.46 11.76
N ASP A 231 -30.31 -5.59 11.96
CA ASP A 231 -31.39 -4.77 11.35
C ASP A 231 -31.30 -3.24 11.55
N GLU A 232 -30.28 -2.73 12.28
CA GLU A 232 -30.07 -1.31 12.57
C GLU A 232 -28.68 -0.78 12.16
N ASN A 233 -27.82 -1.60 11.54
CA ASN A 233 -26.48 -1.15 11.16
C ASN A 233 -26.52 -0.27 9.89
N PRO A 234 -26.09 1.00 9.93
CA PRO A 234 -26.06 1.83 8.74
C PRO A 234 -24.97 1.43 7.74
N TRP A 235 -24.09 0.50 8.09
CA TRP A 235 -23.01 0.00 7.25
C TRP A 235 -23.39 -1.33 6.57
N ILE A 236 -23.24 -1.35 5.25
CA ILE A 236 -23.43 -2.54 4.41
C ILE A 236 -22.06 -3.20 4.21
N PHE A 237 -21.97 -4.47 4.60
CA PHE A 237 -20.78 -5.29 4.43
C PHE A 237 -20.88 -6.03 3.10
N LEU A 238 -19.82 -5.93 2.31
CA LEU A 238 -19.74 -6.49 0.97
C LEU A 238 -18.48 -7.36 0.88
N ARG A 239 -18.56 -8.47 0.15
CA ARG A 239 -17.42 -9.37 -0.12
C ARG A 239 -17.31 -9.64 -1.63
N LYS A 240 -16.08 -9.83 -2.11
CA LYS A 240 -15.75 -10.33 -3.45
C LYS A 240 -14.75 -11.47 -3.33
N ASN A 241 -15.00 -12.56 -4.04
CA ASN A 241 -13.99 -13.59 -4.30
C ASN A 241 -13.14 -13.15 -5.49
N LEU A 242 -11.82 -13.31 -5.38
CA LEU A 242 -10.86 -13.02 -6.46
C LEU A 242 -10.53 -14.26 -7.30
N LYS A 243 -10.99 -15.44 -6.87
CA LYS A 243 -10.95 -16.71 -7.62
C LYS A 243 -12.24 -16.95 -8.39
#